data_AF-A0A3L6T057-F1
#
_entry.id   AF-A0A3L6T057-F1
#
_cell.length_a   1.000
_cell.length_b   1.000
_cell.length_c   1.000
_cell.angle_alpha   90.00
_cell.angle_beta   90.00
_cell.angle_gamma   90.00
#
_symmetry.space_group_name_H-M   'P 1'
#
loop_
_entity.id
_entity.type
_entity.pdbx_description
1 polymer ?
#
loop_
_entity_poly.entity_id
_entity_poly.type
_entity_poly.pdbx_seq_one_letter_code
_entity_poly.pdbx_strand_id
1 'polypeptide(L)'
;MTEADIEALVVQGLLPEKVISGWQSCTGGKYPMVVFKDSNKRWAEEWFVVANPAPGLLPRTDLPPVLNARWEQKPTEEEMVEVEVLLAELQKLKADKLTGTVVVLSFAKRLTQTIQERVHPGNEYSGREDPTRGKNCKVSCTEAHRRVTLIMNRVVRGKGYPKA
;
A
#
# COMPACT_ATOMS: atom_id res chain seq x y z
N MET A 1 13.52 -10.97 -1.56
CA MET A 1 14.22 -9.68 -1.73
C MET A 1 15.15 -9.59 -0.55
N THR A 2 16.44 -9.64 -0.79
CA THR A 2 17.46 -9.54 0.27
C THR A 2 17.79 -8.07 0.51
N GLU A 3 18.45 -7.77 1.63
CA GLU A 3 18.94 -6.42 1.95
C GLU A 3 19.82 -5.85 0.81
N ALA A 4 20.62 -6.72 0.17
CA ALA A 4 21.42 -6.39 -1.00
C ALA A 4 20.59 -5.91 -2.22
N ASP A 5 19.39 -6.44 -2.43
CA ASP A 5 18.50 -5.99 -3.50
C ASP A 5 17.97 -4.57 -3.25
N ILE A 6 17.84 -4.18 -1.97
CA ILE A 6 17.37 -2.85 -1.56
C ILE A 6 18.52 -1.85 -1.67
N GLU A 7 19.71 -2.20 -1.19
CA GLU A 7 20.91 -1.36 -1.30
C GLU A 7 21.29 -1.09 -2.75
N ALA A 8 21.19 -2.09 -3.64
CA ALA A 8 21.42 -1.92 -5.07
C ALA A 8 20.47 -0.87 -5.70
N LEU A 9 19.22 -0.79 -5.24
CA LEU A 9 18.26 0.20 -5.73
C LEU A 9 18.53 1.61 -5.19
N VAL A 10 19.09 1.73 -3.98
CA VAL A 10 19.55 3.02 -3.43
C VAL A 10 20.81 3.50 -4.18
N VAL A 11 21.80 2.61 -4.37
CA VAL A 11 23.05 2.91 -5.10
C VAL A 11 22.80 3.31 -6.55
N GLN A 12 21.77 2.74 -7.20
CA GLN A 12 21.38 3.12 -8.56
C GLN A 12 20.61 4.46 -8.62
N GLY A 13 20.42 5.16 -7.51
CA GLY A 13 19.65 6.40 -7.44
C GLY A 13 18.15 6.20 -7.69
N LEU A 14 17.67 4.95 -7.63
CA LEU A 14 16.29 4.57 -7.92
C LEU A 14 15.37 4.72 -6.71
N LEU A 15 15.94 4.94 -5.52
CA LEU A 15 15.25 5.25 -4.28
C LEU A 15 15.88 6.50 -3.66
N PRO A 16 15.11 7.56 -3.33
CA PRO A 16 15.68 8.78 -2.77
C PRO A 16 16.17 8.57 -1.32
N GLU A 17 17.33 9.14 -0.97
CA GLU A 17 17.99 8.94 0.33
C GLU A 17 17.24 9.53 1.53
N LYS A 18 16.34 10.50 1.31
CA LYS A 18 15.41 11.07 2.30
C LYS A 18 14.62 12.18 1.62
N VAL A 19 13.30 12.17 1.74
CA VAL A 19 12.48 13.37 1.48
C VAL A 19 11.38 13.45 2.54
N ILE A 20 11.43 14.55 3.29
CA ILE A 20 10.48 15.13 4.25
C ILE A 20 9.49 15.95 3.39
N SER A 21 8.17 15.98 3.48
CA SER A 21 7.17 15.99 4.57
C SER A 21 5.80 15.49 4.06
N GLY A 22 4.94 14.97 4.93
CA GLY A 22 3.49 14.89 4.67
C GLY A 22 2.93 13.48 4.75
N TRP A 23 2.50 13.11 5.96
CA TRP A 23 1.57 12.07 6.44
C TRP A 23 2.08 11.60 7.80
N GLN A 24 1.67 12.30 8.86
CA GLN A 24 1.87 11.86 10.23
C GLN A 24 0.66 11.02 10.63
N SER A 25 0.87 9.75 10.93
CA SER A 25 0.00 9.05 11.88
C SER A 25 -0.11 9.92 13.12
N CYS A 26 -1.28 9.98 13.76
CA CYS A 26 -1.53 10.77 14.98
C CYS A 26 -0.48 10.50 16.10
N THR A 27 0.24 9.39 16.00
CA THR A 27 1.46 9.10 16.75
C THR A 27 2.70 9.20 15.84
N GLY A 28 3.20 10.42 15.63
CA GLY A 28 4.42 10.67 14.87
C GLY A 28 5.63 9.99 15.52
N GLY A 29 6.11 8.88 14.95
CA GLY A 29 7.31 8.19 15.40
C GLY A 29 7.28 6.67 15.29
N LYS A 30 6.09 6.05 15.35
CA LYS A 30 5.97 4.58 15.35
C LYS A 30 6.13 3.98 13.95
N TYR A 31 5.56 4.60 12.91
CA TYR A 31 5.56 4.05 11.55
C TYR A 31 6.64 4.62 10.63
N PRO A 32 7.04 3.92 9.55
CA PRO A 32 7.91 4.48 8.52
C PRO A 32 7.25 5.70 7.87
N MET A 33 7.98 6.80 7.76
CA MET A 33 7.49 7.99 7.08
C MET A 33 7.46 7.75 5.57
N VAL A 34 6.35 8.14 4.93
CA VAL A 34 6.24 8.27 3.48
C VAL A 34 5.64 9.61 3.16
N VAL A 35 6.25 10.28 2.20
CA VAL A 35 5.73 11.53 1.66
C VAL A 35 5.05 11.19 0.34
N PHE A 36 3.73 11.31 0.34
CA PHE A 36 2.96 11.26 -0.89
C PHE A 36 2.55 12.68 -1.27
N LYS A 37 2.52 13.00 -2.56
CA LYS A 37 1.81 14.19 -3.01
C LYS A 37 0.33 14.01 -2.67
N ASP A 38 -0.18 14.80 -1.75
CA ASP A 38 -1.45 14.68 -1.03
C ASP A 38 -2.56 15.58 -1.61
N SER A 39 -2.49 15.88 -2.91
CA SER A 39 -3.57 16.59 -3.59
C SER A 39 -4.74 15.64 -3.88
N ASN A 40 -5.83 15.72 -3.13
CA ASN A 40 -7.10 15.05 -3.50
C ASN A 40 -7.77 15.65 -4.75
N LYS A 41 -7.19 16.66 -5.40
CA LYS A 41 -7.74 17.17 -6.67
C LYS A 41 -7.56 16.11 -7.76
N ARG A 42 -8.63 15.88 -8.55
CA ARG A 42 -8.67 14.96 -9.71
C ARG A 42 -8.65 13.46 -9.39
N TRP A 43 -8.86 13.05 -8.14
CA TRP A 43 -8.94 11.62 -7.78
C TRP A 43 -9.95 10.87 -8.66
N ALA A 44 -11.09 11.47 -8.98
CA ALA A 44 -12.13 10.89 -9.83
C ALA A 44 -11.68 10.65 -11.29
N GLU A 45 -10.65 11.34 -11.77
CA GLU A 45 -10.13 11.19 -13.14
C GLU A 45 -9.13 10.02 -13.27
N GLU A 46 -8.72 9.42 -12.15
CA GLU A 46 -7.67 8.39 -12.09
C GLU A 46 -8.20 6.97 -11.81
N TRP A 47 -9.49 6.80 -11.51
CA TRP A 47 -10.10 5.48 -11.31
C TRP A 47 -10.55 4.88 -12.65
N PHE A 48 -10.31 3.58 -12.81
CA PHE A 48 -10.96 2.77 -13.84
C PHE A 48 -12.22 2.14 -13.24
N VAL A 49 -13.35 2.27 -13.93
CA VAL A 49 -14.59 1.58 -13.57
C VAL A 49 -14.46 0.14 -14.02
N VAL A 50 -14.57 -0.80 -13.08
CA VAL A 50 -14.65 -2.23 -13.41
C VAL A 50 -16.14 -2.58 -13.55
N ALA A 51 -16.46 -3.47 -14.50
CA ALA A 51 -17.80 -4.04 -14.58
C ALA A 51 -18.18 -4.67 -13.23
N ASN A 52 -19.46 -4.64 -12.88
CA ASN A 52 -19.98 -5.27 -11.66
C ASN A 52 -20.42 -6.71 -11.99
N PRO A 53 -19.55 -7.74 -11.89
CA PRO A 53 -19.90 -9.11 -12.23
C PRO A 53 -20.92 -9.69 -11.24
N ALA A 54 -21.67 -10.71 -11.64
CA ALA A 54 -22.65 -11.34 -10.78
C ALA A 54 -21.98 -12.16 -9.64
N PRO A 55 -22.54 -12.14 -8.41
CA PRO A 55 -23.64 -11.30 -7.97
C PRO A 55 -23.18 -9.85 -7.84
N GLY A 56 -23.90 -8.93 -8.49
CA GLY A 56 -23.51 -7.54 -8.54
C GLY A 56 -23.61 -6.89 -7.15
N LEU A 57 -22.73 -5.93 -6.89
CA LEU A 57 -22.86 -4.99 -5.78
C LEU A 57 -24.26 -4.35 -5.79
N LEU A 58 -24.82 -4.15 -4.59
CA LEU A 58 -26.09 -3.44 -4.42
C LEU A 58 -26.01 -2.04 -5.05
N PRO A 59 -27.15 -1.48 -5.51
CA PRO A 59 -27.19 -0.11 -5.99
C PRO A 59 -26.57 0.83 -4.97
N ARG A 60 -25.74 1.76 -5.44
CA ARG A 60 -25.18 2.79 -4.58
C ARG A 60 -26.33 3.57 -3.97
N THR A 61 -26.41 3.58 -2.65
CA THR A 61 -27.30 4.48 -1.93
C THR A 61 -26.63 5.86 -1.93
N ASP A 62 -27.32 6.89 -2.42
CA ASP A 62 -26.85 8.30 -2.34
C ASP A 62 -26.93 8.85 -0.90
N LEU A 63 -27.14 7.96 0.08
CA LEU A 63 -27.16 8.27 1.49
C LEU A 63 -25.74 8.28 2.04
N PRO A 64 -25.44 9.19 2.99
CA PRO A 64 -24.17 9.15 3.69
C PRO A 64 -23.99 7.79 4.39
N PRO A 65 -22.75 7.29 4.53
CA PRO A 65 -22.48 6.10 5.33
C PRO A 65 -23.07 6.25 6.73
N VAL A 66 -23.83 5.25 7.18
CA VAL A 66 -24.34 5.22 8.55
C VAL A 66 -23.15 4.98 9.48
N LEU A 67 -23.00 5.87 10.46
CA LEU A 67 -21.90 5.78 11.42
C LEU A 67 -22.01 4.47 12.21
N ASN A 68 -20.97 3.64 12.12
CA ASN A 68 -20.92 2.36 12.81
C ASN A 68 -20.07 2.51 14.07
N ALA A 69 -20.63 2.19 15.24
CA ALA A 69 -19.91 2.25 16.51
C ALA A 69 -18.64 1.38 16.52
N ARG A 70 -18.56 0.35 15.67
CA ARG A 70 -17.36 -0.49 15.49
C ARG A 70 -16.18 0.27 14.88
N TRP A 71 -16.39 1.39 14.19
CA TRP A 71 -15.30 2.17 13.59
C TRP A 71 -14.40 2.84 14.64
N GLU A 72 -14.97 3.17 15.80
CA GLU A 72 -14.25 3.78 16.94
C GLU A 72 -13.92 2.74 18.02
N GLN A 73 -14.18 1.45 17.75
CA GLN A 73 -13.87 0.38 18.67
C GLN A 73 -12.35 0.28 18.83
N LYS A 74 -11.88 0.43 20.06
CA LYS A 74 -10.48 0.21 20.39
C LYS A 74 -10.19 -1.29 20.44
N PRO A 75 -8.94 -1.71 20.15
CA PRO A 75 -8.53 -3.08 20.36
C PRO A 75 -8.78 -3.52 21.80
N THR A 76 -9.14 -4.79 22.02
CA THR A 76 -9.20 -5.37 23.37
C THR A 76 -7.81 -5.53 23.98
N GLU A 77 -7.72 -5.81 25.28
CA GLU A 77 -6.43 -6.06 25.94
C GLU A 77 -5.69 -7.25 25.30
N GLU A 78 -6.42 -8.28 24.86
CA GLU A 78 -5.84 -9.42 24.15
C GLU A 78 -5.31 -9.02 22.76
N GLU A 79 -6.08 -8.23 21.99
CA GLU A 79 -5.65 -7.72 20.68
C GLU A 79 -4.45 -6.74 20.80
N MET A 80 -4.38 -5.99 21.91
CA MET A 80 -3.26 -5.09 22.19
C MET A 80 -1.94 -5.84 22.32
N VAL A 81 -1.93 -7.08 22.82
CA VAL A 81 -0.71 -7.92 22.85
C VAL A 81 -0.16 -8.15 21.45
N GLU A 82 -1.04 -8.46 20.47
CA GLU A 82 -0.62 -8.63 19.07
C GLU A 82 -0.10 -7.31 18.48
N VAL A 83 -0.77 -6.19 18.79
CA VAL A 83 -0.33 -4.85 18.36
C VAL A 83 1.06 -4.52 18.88
N GLU A 84 1.36 -4.85 20.14
CA GLU A 84 2.68 -4.61 20.75
C GLU A 84 3.78 -5.44 20.09
N VAL A 85 3.51 -6.71 19.77
CA VAL A 85 4.42 -7.56 19.01
C VAL A 85 4.72 -6.95 17.64
N LEU A 86 3.69 -6.54 16.90
CA LEU A 86 3.84 -5.90 15.58
C LEU A 86 4.61 -4.58 15.66
N LEU A 87 4.41 -3.79 16.72
CA LEU A 87 5.15 -2.55 16.94
C LEU A 87 6.64 -2.81 17.22
N ALA A 88 6.97 -3.85 17.99
CA ALA A 88 8.36 -4.24 18.24
C ALA A 88 9.05 -4.71 16.94
N GLU A 89 8.37 -5.50 16.12
CA GLU A 89 8.86 -5.90 14.80
C GLU A 89 9.09 -4.70 13.88
N LEU A 90 8.14 -3.75 13.84
CA LEU A 90 8.29 -2.53 13.07
C LEU A 90 9.49 -1.70 13.54
N GLN A 91 9.74 -1.61 14.84
CA GLN A 91 10.92 -0.91 15.37
C GLN A 91 12.22 -1.57 14.92
N LYS A 92 12.29 -2.91 14.98
CA LYS A 92 13.44 -3.67 14.47
C LYS A 92 13.65 -3.41 12.98
N LEU A 93 12.60 -3.52 12.18
CA LEU A 93 12.67 -3.26 10.74
C LEU A 93 13.09 -1.82 10.42
N LYS A 94 12.67 -0.84 11.23
CA LYS A 94 13.12 0.56 11.08
C LYS A 94 14.60 0.72 11.43
N ALA A 95 15.11 0.02 12.45
CA ALA A 95 16.55 -0.04 12.73
C ALA A 95 17.31 -0.64 11.54
N ASP A 96 16.71 -1.63 10.88
CA ASP A 96 17.17 -2.24 9.61
C ASP A 96 16.82 -1.38 8.36
N LYS A 97 16.68 -0.06 8.55
CA LYS A 97 16.46 0.95 7.49
C LYS A 97 15.21 0.74 6.63
N LEU A 98 14.17 0.07 7.13
CA LEU A 98 12.88 0.00 6.44
C LEU A 98 12.31 1.41 6.25
N THR A 99 12.28 1.86 5.00
CA THR A 99 11.60 3.09 4.59
C THR A 99 10.25 2.75 3.99
N GLY A 100 9.29 3.67 4.01
CA GLY A 100 8.01 3.34 3.40
C GLY A 100 8.05 3.31 1.86
N THR A 101 9.09 3.81 1.21
CA THR A 101 9.34 3.52 -0.22
C THR A 101 9.62 2.02 -0.45
N VAL A 102 10.34 1.38 0.46
CA VAL A 102 10.56 -0.09 0.44
C VAL A 102 9.24 -0.83 0.67
N VAL A 103 8.37 -0.31 1.53
CA VAL A 103 7.00 -0.83 1.71
C VAL A 103 6.21 -0.73 0.40
N VAL A 104 6.19 0.43 -0.26
CA VAL A 104 5.52 0.62 -1.56
C VAL A 104 6.09 -0.31 -2.65
N LEU A 105 7.41 -0.47 -2.69
CA LEU A 105 8.08 -1.41 -3.60
C LEU A 105 7.65 -2.86 -3.35
N SER A 106 7.53 -3.26 -2.08
CA SER A 106 7.02 -4.57 -1.69
C SER A 106 5.61 -4.79 -2.25
N PHE A 107 4.70 -3.85 -2.05
CA PHE A 107 3.34 -3.91 -2.62
C PHE A 107 3.35 -4.01 -4.16
N ALA A 108 4.17 -3.17 -4.83
CA ALA A 108 4.27 -3.16 -6.28
C ALA A 108 4.75 -4.51 -6.86
N LYS A 109 5.63 -5.23 -6.14
CA LYS A 109 6.14 -6.54 -6.53
C LYS A 109 5.19 -7.69 -6.20
N ARG A 110 4.48 -7.63 -5.06
CA ARG A 110 3.57 -8.70 -4.62
C ARG A 110 2.36 -8.86 -5.54
N LEU A 111 1.90 -7.77 -6.18
CA LEU A 111 0.67 -7.73 -6.99
C LEU A 111 -0.60 -8.07 -6.20
N THR A 112 -0.59 -7.81 -4.90
CA THR A 112 -1.74 -7.98 -4.01
C THR A 112 -2.65 -6.77 -4.14
N GLN A 113 -3.94 -6.98 -4.39
CA GLN A 113 -4.92 -5.90 -4.36
C GLN A 113 -5.19 -5.49 -2.91
N THR A 114 -5.31 -4.19 -2.64
CA THR A 114 -5.53 -3.67 -1.28
C THR A 114 -6.90 -4.04 -0.72
N ILE A 115 -7.92 -4.22 -1.58
CA ILE A 115 -9.31 -4.49 -1.19
C ILE A 115 -9.68 -5.98 -1.36
N GLN A 116 -8.73 -6.82 -1.79
CA GLN A 116 -8.98 -8.25 -1.93
C GLN A 116 -8.96 -8.94 -0.56
N GLU A 117 -9.88 -9.87 -0.35
CA GLU A 117 -9.88 -10.76 0.81
C GLU A 117 -8.56 -11.53 0.88
N ARG A 118 -7.94 -11.57 2.06
CA ARG A 118 -6.64 -12.20 2.28
C ARG A 118 -6.82 -13.43 3.13
N VAL A 119 -6.10 -14.50 2.77
CA VAL A 119 -6.11 -15.76 3.54
C VAL A 119 -5.20 -15.71 4.77
N HIS A 120 -4.35 -14.68 4.88
CA HIS A 120 -3.44 -14.43 5.99
C HIS A 120 -3.31 -12.92 6.24
N PRO A 121 -2.76 -12.51 7.39
CA PRO A 121 -2.44 -11.12 7.68
C PRO A 121 -1.64 -10.43 6.56
N GLY A 122 -1.83 -9.12 6.41
CA GLY A 122 -1.29 -8.37 5.27
C GLY A 122 0.23 -8.17 5.26
N ASN A 123 0.86 -8.27 6.43
CA ASN A 123 2.31 -8.25 6.61
C ASN A 123 2.93 -9.58 6.16
N GLU A 124 2.22 -10.69 6.31
CA GLU A 124 2.65 -12.01 5.85
C GLU A 124 2.63 -12.11 4.31
N TYR A 125 3.59 -12.87 3.77
CA TYR A 125 3.66 -13.14 2.34
C TYR A 125 4.45 -14.42 2.09
N SER A 126 3.77 -15.42 1.51
CA SER A 126 4.33 -16.75 1.24
C SER A 126 5.10 -16.83 -0.08
N GLY A 127 5.39 -15.69 -0.71
CA GLY A 127 6.17 -15.63 -1.94
C GLY A 127 5.31 -15.79 -3.20
N ARG A 128 5.87 -16.44 -4.22
CA ARG A 128 5.29 -16.43 -5.57
C ARG A 128 3.95 -17.16 -5.66
N GLU A 129 3.82 -18.25 -4.91
CA GLU A 129 2.62 -19.11 -4.90
C GLU A 129 1.61 -18.68 -3.83
N ASP A 130 1.79 -17.49 -3.27
CA ASP A 130 0.88 -16.90 -2.31
C ASP A 130 -0.51 -16.67 -2.95
N PRO A 131 -1.59 -17.23 -2.37
CA PRO A 131 -2.94 -17.15 -2.93
C PRO A 131 -3.55 -15.75 -2.88
N THR A 132 -2.98 -14.81 -2.11
CA THR A 132 -3.42 -13.40 -2.08
C THR A 132 -2.93 -12.59 -3.29
N ARG A 133 -2.11 -13.19 -4.17
CA ARG A 133 -1.63 -12.51 -5.39
C ARG A 133 -2.73 -12.50 -6.45
N GLY A 134 -3.04 -11.31 -6.98
CA GLY A 134 -3.99 -11.19 -8.08
C GLY A 134 -3.47 -11.80 -9.40
N LYS A 135 -2.15 -11.92 -9.57
CA LYS A 135 -1.51 -12.55 -10.73
C LYS A 135 -0.20 -13.26 -10.36
N ASN A 136 0.01 -14.46 -10.90
CA ASN A 136 1.25 -15.21 -10.73
C ASN A 136 2.31 -14.85 -11.81
N CYS A 137 2.61 -13.56 -11.99
CA CYS A 137 3.68 -13.11 -12.87
C CYS A 137 4.82 -12.43 -12.11
N LYS A 138 6.03 -12.47 -12.67
CA LYS A 138 7.20 -11.77 -12.12
C LYS A 138 7.15 -10.31 -12.54
N VAL A 139 7.25 -9.40 -11.59
CA VAL A 139 7.41 -7.96 -11.86
C VAL A 139 8.90 -7.69 -12.07
N SER A 140 9.28 -7.14 -13.22
CA SER A 140 10.67 -6.75 -13.48
C SER A 140 11.07 -5.57 -12.58
N CYS A 141 12.37 -5.39 -12.32
CA CYS A 141 12.85 -4.26 -11.54
C CYS A 141 12.45 -2.92 -12.17
N THR A 142 12.51 -2.81 -13.49
CA THR A 142 12.09 -1.61 -14.24
C THR A 142 10.60 -1.31 -14.05
N GLU A 143 9.73 -2.32 -14.11
CA GLU A 143 8.29 -2.13 -13.91
C GLU A 143 7.95 -1.80 -12.45
N ALA A 144 8.60 -2.47 -11.50
CA ALA A 144 8.43 -2.18 -10.08
C ALA A 144 8.87 -0.73 -9.77
N HIS A 145 10.02 -0.31 -10.28
CA HIS A 145 10.50 1.06 -10.15
C HIS A 145 9.53 2.05 -10.79
N ARG A 146 9.06 1.79 -12.02
CA ARG A 146 8.04 2.62 -12.68
C ARG A 146 6.81 2.81 -11.80
N ARG A 147 6.28 1.74 -11.20
CA ARG A 147 5.11 1.81 -10.30
C ARG A 147 5.38 2.59 -9.04
N VAL A 148 6.51 2.35 -8.37
CA VAL A 148 6.92 3.11 -7.18
C VAL A 148 7.04 4.59 -7.53
N THR A 149 7.71 4.94 -8.62
CA THR A 149 7.85 6.32 -9.10
C THR A 149 6.50 6.95 -9.41
N LEU A 150 5.56 6.21 -10.01
CA LEU A 150 4.20 6.70 -10.27
C LEU A 150 3.42 6.97 -8.97
N ILE A 151 3.49 6.05 -8.00
CA ILE A 151 2.81 6.16 -6.70
C ILE A 151 3.40 7.33 -5.90
N MET A 152 4.72 7.42 -5.82
CA MET A 152 5.42 8.45 -5.05
C MET A 152 5.25 9.84 -5.67
N ASN A 153 5.27 9.94 -7.01
CA ASN A 153 5.20 11.23 -7.70
C ASN A 153 3.80 11.61 -8.20
N ARG A 154 2.78 10.75 -8.02
CA ARG A 154 1.43 10.88 -8.61
C ARG A 154 1.43 11.20 -10.12
N VAL A 155 2.29 10.55 -10.91
CA VAL A 155 2.27 10.73 -12.39
C VAL A 155 1.37 9.69 -13.05
N VAL A 156 0.16 9.47 -12.53
CA VAL A 156 -0.79 8.55 -13.17
C VAL A 156 -1.40 9.26 -14.38
N ARG A 157 -0.74 9.14 -15.53
CA ARG A 157 -1.33 9.55 -16.82
C ARG A 157 -2.36 8.51 -17.21
N GLY A 158 -3.64 8.77 -16.94
CA GLY A 158 -4.74 8.04 -17.56
C GLY A 158 -4.62 8.15 -19.08
N LYS A 159 -4.02 7.16 -19.74
CA LYS A 159 -4.06 7.06 -21.20
C LYS A 159 -5.33 6.32 -21.58
N GLY A 160 -6.29 7.08 -22.10
CA GLY A 160 -7.36 6.57 -22.96
C GLY A 160 -8.43 5.76 -22.25
N TYR A 161 -9.46 6.45 -21.76
CA TYR A 161 -10.81 5.92 -21.85
C TYR A 161 -11.64 6.93 -22.65
N PRO A 162 -12.43 6.49 -23.66
CA PRO A 162 -13.37 7.36 -24.31
C PRO A 162 -14.40 7.83 -23.28
N LYS A 163 -14.67 9.14 -23.27
CA LYS A 163 -15.76 9.72 -22.48
C LYS A 163 -17.06 9.07 -22.95
N ALA A 164 -17.83 8.54 -22.01
CA ALA A 164 -19.24 8.25 -22.22
C ALA A 164 -20.04 9.55 -22.35
#